data_AF-A0A4Q5ZEB5-F1
#
_entry.id   AF-A0A4Q5ZEB5-F1
#
_cell.length_a   1.000
_cell.length_b   1.000
_cell.length_c   1.000
_cell.angle_alpha   90.00
_cell.angle_beta   90.00
_cell.angle_gamma   90.00
#
_symmetry.space_group_name_H-M   'P 1'
#
loop_
_entity.id
_entity.type
_entity.pdbx_description
1 polymer ?
#
loop_
_entity_poly.entity_id
_entity_poly.type
_entity_poly.pdbx_seq_one_letter_code
_entity_poly.pdbx_strand_id
1 'polypeptide(L)'
;MKTTVTYETDLHSIAAAAITKEEENDHFLLYIRRQSDATLDEQVHEINLAVTAAIDCTECGNCCSKLMINVTTEEVTGLSSYLNMPEPSVRERYIEESLAGNC
;
A
#
# COMPACT_ATOMS: atom_id res chain seq x y z
N MET A 1 -7.10 -20.33 19.37
CA MET A 1 -5.93 -20.64 18.52
C MET A 1 -5.98 -19.65 17.38
N LYS A 2 -5.16 -18.59 17.37
CA LYS A 2 -5.14 -17.63 16.25
C LYS A 2 -4.38 -18.31 15.12
N THR A 3 -5.08 -18.69 14.06
CA THR A 3 -4.45 -19.13 12.81
C THR A 3 -3.59 -17.97 12.30
N THR A 4 -2.28 -18.11 12.31
CA THR A 4 -1.38 -17.18 11.64
C THR A 4 -1.56 -17.36 10.14
N VAL A 5 -2.36 -16.48 9.55
CA VAL A 5 -2.52 -16.38 8.09
C VAL A 5 -1.33 -15.62 7.56
N THR A 6 -0.54 -16.24 6.68
CA THR A 6 0.55 -15.59 5.96
C THR A 6 0.01 -15.06 4.63
N TYR A 7 0.26 -13.78 4.34
CA TYR A 7 -0.12 -13.15 3.08
C TYR A 7 1.08 -13.09 2.14
N GLU A 8 0.86 -13.38 0.85
CA GLU A 8 1.86 -13.22 -0.20
C GLU A 8 2.01 -11.73 -0.55
N THR A 9 3.25 -11.25 -0.63
CA THR A 9 3.57 -9.86 -0.97
C THR A 9 4.52 -9.73 -2.16
N ASP A 10 5.04 -10.82 -2.70
CA ASP A 10 5.85 -10.81 -3.92
C ASP A 10 4.96 -10.52 -5.14
N LEU A 11 5.21 -9.38 -5.80
CA LEU A 11 4.42 -8.93 -6.95
C LEU A 11 4.57 -9.84 -8.18
N HIS A 12 5.69 -10.55 -8.35
CA HIS A 12 5.86 -11.48 -9.46
C HIS A 12 5.02 -12.73 -9.26
N SER A 13 5.02 -13.29 -8.04
CA SER A 13 4.16 -14.40 -7.63
C SER A 13 2.68 -14.04 -7.79
N ILE A 14 2.27 -12.85 -7.33
CA ILE A 14 0.90 -12.36 -7.45
C ILE A 14 0.51 -12.19 -8.92
N ALA A 15 1.37 -11.61 -9.76
CA ALA A 15 1.11 -11.44 -11.19
C ALA A 15 0.98 -12.78 -11.92
N ALA A 16 1.83 -13.77 -11.60
CA ALA A 16 1.73 -15.11 -12.17
C ALA A 16 0.43 -15.83 -11.76
N ALA A 17 0.04 -15.67 -10.49
CA ALA A 17 -1.22 -16.19 -9.98
C ALA A 17 -2.44 -15.53 -10.65
N ALA A 18 -2.39 -14.22 -10.91
CA ALA A 18 -3.46 -13.50 -11.58
C ALA A 18 -3.72 -14.03 -13.00
N ILE A 19 -2.67 -14.35 -13.76
CA ILE A 19 -2.80 -14.98 -15.09
C ILE A 19 -3.41 -16.37 -14.96
N THR A 20 -2.94 -17.18 -14.02
CA THR A 20 -3.43 -18.56 -13.83
C THR A 20 -4.90 -18.59 -13.39
N LYS A 21 -5.37 -17.57 -12.68
CA LYS A 21 -6.72 -17.47 -12.11
C LYS A 21 -7.63 -16.49 -12.85
N GLU A 22 -7.32 -16.15 -14.09
CA GLU A 22 -8.06 -15.13 -14.84
C GLU A 22 -9.57 -15.43 -14.89
N GLU A 23 -9.96 -16.66 -15.27
CA GLU A 23 -11.37 -17.07 -15.32
C GLU A 23 -12.05 -17.04 -13.94
N GLU A 24 -11.35 -17.48 -12.89
CA GLU A 24 -11.85 -17.45 -11.51
C GLU A 24 -12.10 -16.00 -11.06
N ASN A 25 -11.17 -15.10 -11.36
CA ASN A 25 -11.26 -13.68 -11.03
C ASN A 25 -12.45 -13.02 -11.76
N ASP A 26 -12.67 -13.36 -13.02
CA ASP A 26 -13.82 -12.85 -13.80
C ASP A 26 -15.15 -13.31 -13.19
N HIS A 27 -15.27 -14.59 -12.82
CA HIS A 27 -16.44 -15.11 -12.12
C HIS A 27 -16.64 -14.45 -10.75
N PHE A 28 -15.55 -14.22 -10.01
CA PHE A 28 -15.59 -13.55 -8.72
C PHE A 28 -16.05 -12.09 -8.85
N LEU A 29 -15.56 -11.34 -9.85
CA LEU A 29 -16.01 -9.97 -10.12
C LEU A 29 -17.50 -9.91 -10.46
N LEU A 30 -18.01 -10.85 -11.26
CA LEU A 30 -19.45 -10.93 -11.56
C LEU A 30 -20.28 -11.24 -10.31
N TYR A 31 -19.74 -12.05 -9.39
CA TYR A 31 -20.38 -12.34 -8.11
C TYR A 31 -20.41 -11.12 -7.18
N ILE A 32 -19.29 -10.41 -7.03
CA ILE A 32 -19.17 -9.23 -6.17
C ILE A 32 -20.11 -8.11 -6.61
N ARG A 33 -20.24 -7.88 -7.93
CA ARG A 33 -21.15 -6.86 -8.49
C ARG A 33 -22.64 -7.08 -8.18
N ARG A 34 -23.02 -8.26 -7.68
CA ARG A 34 -24.39 -8.60 -7.30
C ARG A 34 -24.63 -8.53 -5.79
N GLN A 35 -23.59 -8.24 -5.00
CA GLN A 35 -23.69 -8.08 -3.55
C GLN A 35 -24.17 -6.68 -3.18
N SER A 36 -24.61 -6.51 -1.94
CA SER A 36 -24.97 -5.19 -1.43
C SER A 36 -23.70 -4.40 -1.09
N ASP A 37 -23.66 -3.12 -1.47
CA ASP A 37 -22.50 -2.24 -1.23
C ASP A 37 -22.14 -2.16 0.25
N ALA A 38 -23.16 -2.03 1.13
CA ALA A 38 -22.94 -1.93 2.57
C ALA A 38 -22.31 -3.20 3.17
N THR A 39 -22.76 -4.38 2.73
CA THR A 39 -22.17 -5.66 3.19
C THR A 39 -20.76 -5.83 2.64
N LEU A 40 -20.52 -5.42 1.39
CA LEU A 40 -19.20 -5.52 0.78
C LEU A 40 -18.20 -4.61 1.48
N ASP A 41 -18.58 -3.38 1.79
CA ASP A 41 -17.75 -2.42 2.53
C ASP A 41 -17.37 -2.95 3.91
N GLU A 42 -18.33 -3.51 4.66
CA GLU A 42 -18.06 -4.12 5.97
C GLU A 42 -17.05 -5.27 5.86
N GLN A 43 -17.26 -6.19 4.92
CA GLN A 43 -16.38 -7.34 4.71
C GLN A 43 -14.97 -6.91 4.27
N VAL A 44 -14.86 -5.97 3.34
CA VAL A 44 -13.57 -5.46 2.87
C VAL A 44 -12.84 -4.73 3.99
N HIS A 45 -13.56 -4.00 4.86
CA HIS A 45 -12.97 -3.35 6.02
C HIS A 45 -12.37 -4.36 7.01
N GLU A 46 -13.10 -5.44 7.31
CA GLU A 46 -12.59 -6.52 8.17
C GLU A 46 -11.35 -7.20 7.58
N ILE A 47 -11.37 -7.49 6.27
CA ILE A 47 -10.22 -8.07 5.56
C ILE A 47 -9.02 -7.11 5.63
N ASN A 48 -9.24 -5.82 5.37
CA ASN A 48 -8.19 -4.80 5.44
C ASN A 48 -7.54 -4.76 6.83
N LEU A 49 -8.35 -4.73 7.90
CA LEU A 49 -7.83 -4.75 9.27
C LEU A 49 -6.97 -6.00 9.55
N ALA A 50 -7.40 -7.17 9.08
CA ALA A 50 -6.65 -8.41 9.27
C ALA A 50 -5.33 -8.43 8.47
N VAL A 51 -5.36 -7.99 7.22
CA VAL A 51 -4.20 -7.98 6.31
C VAL A 51 -3.16 -6.96 6.77
N THR A 52 -3.57 -5.71 7.06
CA THR A 52 -2.65 -4.66 7.50
C THR A 52 -2.00 -4.98 8.84
N ALA A 53 -2.67 -5.72 9.73
CA ALA A 53 -2.08 -6.18 10.98
C ALA A 53 -1.04 -7.30 10.80
N ALA A 54 -1.06 -8.00 9.66
CA ALA A 54 -0.19 -9.15 9.38
C ALA A 54 0.95 -8.83 8.41
N ILE A 55 0.87 -7.74 7.64
CA ILE A 55 1.90 -7.32 6.68
C ILE A 55 2.67 -6.13 7.24
N ASP A 56 4.00 -6.27 7.32
CA ASP A 56 4.89 -5.13 7.51
C ASP A 56 5.14 -4.43 6.17
N CYS A 57 4.56 -3.24 6.00
CA CYS A 57 4.71 -2.48 4.76
C CYS A 57 6.14 -1.91 4.56
N THR A 58 6.93 -1.84 5.63
CA THR A 58 8.33 -1.39 5.56
C THR A 58 9.25 -2.48 5.02
N GLU A 59 8.83 -3.74 5.08
CA GLU A 59 9.54 -4.86 4.45
C GLU A 59 9.18 -5.01 2.96
N CYS A 60 7.90 -4.90 2.59
CA CYS A 60 7.48 -5.16 1.22
C CYS A 60 7.59 -3.93 0.28
N GLY A 61 7.40 -2.70 0.78
CA GLY A 61 7.57 -1.47 0.00
C GLY A 61 6.68 -1.31 -1.24
N ASN A 62 5.70 -2.22 -1.45
CA ASN A 62 4.91 -2.28 -2.69
C ASN A 62 4.08 -1.02 -2.93
N CYS A 63 3.47 -0.46 -1.87
CA CYS A 63 2.69 0.77 -1.96
C CYS A 63 3.59 2.00 -2.07
N CYS A 64 4.57 2.14 -1.18
CA CYS A 64 5.44 3.32 -1.11
C CYS A 64 6.33 3.51 -2.35
N SER A 65 6.64 2.46 -3.10
CA SER A 65 7.41 2.56 -4.35
C SER A 65 6.59 3.02 -5.56
N LYS A 66 5.26 3.05 -5.45
CA LYS A 66 4.34 3.35 -6.57
C LYS A 66 3.42 4.53 -6.30
N LEU A 67 3.07 4.75 -5.05
CA LEU A 67 2.18 5.83 -4.65
C LEU A 67 2.99 7.08 -4.35
N MET A 68 2.44 8.23 -4.78
CA MET A 68 2.87 9.52 -4.26
C MET A 68 2.33 9.64 -2.84
N ILE A 69 3.22 9.92 -1.90
CA ILE A 69 2.87 10.22 -0.51
C ILE A 69 3.07 11.70 -0.26
N ASN A 70 2.22 12.28 0.59
CA ASN A 70 2.51 13.58 1.15
C ASN A 70 3.54 13.39 2.25
N VAL A 71 4.54 14.28 2.31
CA VAL A 71 5.63 14.19 3.28
C VAL A 71 5.55 15.41 4.18
N THR A 72 5.28 15.18 5.46
CA THR A 72 5.22 16.23 6.47
C THR A 72 6.60 16.82 6.74
N THR A 73 6.65 18.03 7.29
CA THR A 73 7.93 18.68 7.60
C THR A 73 8.72 17.88 8.65
N GLU A 74 8.03 17.29 9.62
CA GLU A 74 8.60 16.43 10.64
C GLU A 74 9.28 15.18 10.04
N GLU A 75 8.66 14.58 9.02
CA GLU A 75 9.25 13.46 8.28
C GLU A 75 10.49 13.89 7.49
N VAL A 76 10.50 15.10 6.90
CA VAL A 76 11.70 15.66 6.25
C VAL A 76 12.84 15.84 7.25
N THR A 77 12.56 16.38 8.44
CA THR A 77 13.56 16.54 9.50
C THR A 77 14.12 15.19 9.96
N GLY A 78 13.26 14.19 10.10
CA GLY A 78 13.67 12.81 10.40
C GLY A 78 14.58 12.22 9.33
N LEU A 79 14.20 12.39 8.06
CA LEU A 79 14.96 11.90 6.91
C LEU A 79 16.31 12.60 6.76
N SER A 80 16.34 13.92 6.93
CA SER A 80 17.56 14.76 6.99
C SER A 80 18.56 14.24 8.03
N SER A 81 18.06 13.95 9.23
CA SER A 81 18.87 13.40 10.33
C SER A 81 19.40 12.00 10.00
N TYR A 82 18.56 11.13 9.44
CA TYR A 82 18.95 9.77 9.05
C TYR A 82 20.00 9.74 7.93
N LEU A 83 19.83 10.58 6.91
CA LEU A 83 20.72 10.68 5.77
C LEU A 83 21.99 11.51 6.05
N ASN A 84 22.06 12.19 7.20
CA ASN A 84 23.09 13.19 7.51
C ASN A 84 23.22 14.27 6.41
N MET A 85 22.08 14.75 5.93
CA MET A 85 21.98 15.75 4.85
C MET A 85 21.16 16.95 5.32
N PRO A 86 21.48 18.19 4.92
CA PRO A 86 20.61 19.33 5.21
C PRO A 86 19.22 19.17 4.60
N GLU A 87 18.18 19.61 5.31
CA GLU A 87 16.79 19.53 4.84
C GLU A 87 16.56 20.11 3.44
N PRO A 88 17.13 21.27 3.05
CA PRO A 88 16.96 21.78 1.68
C PRO A 88 17.47 20.80 0.62
N SER A 89 18.58 20.11 0.90
CA SER A 89 19.14 19.10 -0.01
C SER A 89 18.30 17.82 -0.05
N VAL A 90 17.61 17.47 1.05
CA VAL A 90 16.65 16.36 1.07
C VAL A 90 15.44 16.69 0.21
N ARG A 91 14.86 17.88 0.39
CA ARG A 91 13.71 18.36 -0.39
C ARG A 91 14.01 18.33 -1.87
N GLU A 92 15.10 18.98 -2.28
CA GLU A 92 15.50 19.06 -3.69
C GLU A 92 15.71 17.68 -4.34
N ARG A 93 16.26 16.72 -3.58
CA ARG A 93 16.67 15.43 -4.15
C ARG A 93 15.59 14.34 -4.08
N TYR A 94 14.68 14.41 -3.12
CA TYR A 94 13.78 13.30 -2.79
C TYR A 94 12.31 13.67 -2.67
N ILE A 95 11.95 14.97 -2.68
CA ILE A 95 10.56 15.40 -2.44
C ILE A 95 10.12 16.30 -3.58
N GLU A 96 9.04 15.90 -4.25
CA GLU A 96 8.37 16.75 -5.23
C GLU A 96 7.41 17.69 -4.52
N GLU A 97 7.62 19.01 -4.67
CA GLU A 97 6.70 20.01 -4.12
C GLU A 97 5.56 20.26 -5.11
N SER A 98 4.32 20.21 -4.62
CA SER A 98 3.16 20.59 -5.43
C SER A 98 3.22 22.08 -5.82
N LEU A 99 2.52 22.48 -6.89
CA LEU A 99 2.44 23.88 -7.36
C LEU A 99 1.96 24.88 -6.28
N ALA A 100 1.35 24.40 -5.20
CA ALA A 100 0.91 25.20 -4.06
C ALA A 100 1.99 25.40 -2.99
N GLY A 101 3.19 24.82 -3.14
CA GLY A 101 4.27 24.89 -2.15
C GLY A 101 4.02 24.05 -0.89
N ASN A 102 3.02 23.16 -0.93
CA ASN A 102 2.75 22.22 0.14
C ASN A 102 3.37 20.86 -0.22
N CYS A 103 4.04 20.27 0.77
CA CYS A 103 4.57 18.92 0.76
C CYS A 103 3.53 17.90 1.22
#